data_AF-A0A259YQ48-F1
#
_entry.id   AF-A0A259YQ48-F1
#
_cell.length_a   1.000
_cell.length_b   1.000
_cell.length_c   1.000
_cell.angle_alpha   90.00
_cell.angle_beta   90.00
_cell.angle_gamma   90.00
#
_symmetry.space_group_name_H-M   'P 1'
#
loop_
_entity.id
_entity.type
_entity.pdbx_description
1 polymer ?
#
loop_
_entity_poly.entity_id
_entity_poly.type
_entity_poly.pdbx_seq_one_letter_code
_entity_poly.pdbx_strand_id
1 'polypeptide(L)' 'MTSTEFDLTDGSTCVVREAVASDLQSIVALLVADPLGLTRERADDMDRYRTAFDDISSDPRNLQVVAVHGDEVVGALQ' A
#
# COMPACT_ATOMS: atom_id res chain seq x y z
N MET A 1 12.56 -7.09 -2.45
CA MET A 1 12.27 -7.18 -3.90
C MET A 1 12.98 -6.03 -4.65
N THR A 2 13.31 -6.17 -5.95
CA THR A 2 13.81 -5.02 -6.75
C THR A 2 12.63 -4.14 -7.15
N SER A 3 12.76 -2.82 -6.94
CA SER A 3 11.78 -1.82 -7.38
C SER A 3 11.67 -1.81 -8.91
N THR A 4 10.45 -1.71 -9.44
CA THR A 4 10.18 -1.64 -10.88
C THR A 4 9.57 -0.29 -11.22
N GLU A 5 10.18 0.44 -12.15
CA GLU A 5 9.68 1.72 -12.65
C GLU A 5 9.04 1.55 -14.03
N PHE A 6 8.01 2.34 -14.33
CA PHE A 6 7.34 2.36 -15.62
C PHE A 6 6.81 3.75 -15.97
N ASP A 7 6.82 4.05 -17.26
CA ASP A 7 6.27 5.29 -17.83
C ASP A 7 4.74 5.22 -17.88
N LEU A 8 4.10 6.31 -17.48
CA LEU A 8 2.67 6.54 -17.62
C LEU A 8 2.35 7.28 -18.93
N THR A 9 1.10 7.24 -19.36
CA THR A 9 0.67 7.80 -20.66
C THR A 9 0.75 9.33 -20.72
N ASP A 10 0.80 10.00 -19.58
CA ASP A 10 0.96 11.45 -19.46
C ASP A 10 2.44 11.89 -19.42
N GLY A 11 3.38 10.94 -19.53
CA GLY A 11 4.82 11.18 -19.51
C GLY A 11 5.43 11.23 -18.10
N SER A 12 4.63 11.00 -17.05
CA SER A 12 5.15 10.79 -15.69
C SER A 12 5.61 9.34 -15.47
N THR A 13 6.22 9.06 -14.32
CA THR A 13 6.73 7.72 -13.96
C THR A 13 6.07 7.21 -12.68
N CYS A 14 5.82 5.91 -12.62
CA CYS A 14 5.34 5.25 -11.41
C CYS A 14 6.27 4.10 -11.03
N VAL A 15 6.44 3.90 -9.73
CA VAL A 15 7.34 2.91 -9.15
C VAL A 15 6.54 1.91 -8.33
N VAL A 16 6.66 0.63 -8.66
CA VAL A 16 6.14 -0.47 -7.82
C VAL A 16 7.27 -1.04 -6.99
N ARG A 17 7.06 -1.07 -5.67
CA ARG A 17 8.03 -1.57 -4.70
C ARG A 17 7.33 -2.26 -3.55
N GLU A 18 8.10 -3.04 -2.81
CA GLU A 18 7.67 -3.59 -1.52
C GLU A 18 7.25 -2.46 -0.58
N ALA A 19 6.13 -2.68 0.12
CA ALA A 19 5.61 -1.73 1.09
C ALA A 19 6.52 -1.66 2.32
N VAL A 20 6.66 -0.49 2.91
CA VAL A 20 7.34 -0.27 4.18
C VAL A 20 6.38 0.33 5.21
N ALA A 21 6.73 0.28 6.49
CA ALA A 21 5.86 0.73 7.57
C ALA A 21 5.37 2.19 7.43
N SER A 22 6.15 3.07 6.79
CA SER A 22 5.75 4.46 6.52
C SER A 22 4.63 4.59 5.48
N ASP A 23 4.39 3.58 4.65
CA ASP A 23 3.32 3.58 3.65
C ASP A 23 1.95 3.26 4.28
N LEU A 24 1.94 2.70 5.50
CA LEU A 24 0.75 2.10 6.11
C LEU A 24 -0.45 3.05 6.16
N GLN A 25 -0.22 4.32 6.49
CA GLN A 25 -1.29 5.31 6.56
C GLN A 25 -1.94 5.52 5.19
N SER A 26 -1.13 5.59 4.12
CA SER A 26 -1.64 5.75 2.76
C SER A 26 -2.36 4.49 2.28
N ILE A 27 -1.86 3.29 2.63
CA ILE A 27 -2.53 2.02 2.33
C ILE A 27 -3.91 1.99 2.99
N VAL A 28 -4.02 2.33 4.28
CA VAL A 28 -5.32 2.37 4.99
C VAL A 28 -6.25 3.41 4.38
N ALA A 29 -5.73 4.57 3.97
CA ALA A 29 -6.53 5.59 3.28
C ALA A 29 -7.11 5.07 1.96
N LEU A 30 -6.32 4.32 1.17
CA LEU A 30 -6.81 3.67 -0.05
C LEU A 30 -7.88 2.63 0.25
N LEU A 31 -7.69 1.78 1.26
CA LEU A 31 -8.67 0.78 1.67
C LEU A 31 -9.99 1.42 2.14
N VAL A 32 -9.91 2.49 2.92
CA VAL A 32 -11.11 3.21 3.41
C VAL A 32 -11.81 3.95 2.28
N ALA A 33 -11.08 4.42 1.26
CA ALA A 33 -11.67 5.08 0.09
C ALA A 33 -12.31 4.11 -0.92
N ASP A 34 -11.97 2.81 -0.85
CA ASP A 34 -12.53 1.79 -1.73
C ASP A 34 -14.03 1.54 -1.46
N PRO A 35 -14.91 1.43 -2.48
CA PRO A 35 -16.34 1.20 -2.27
C PRO A 35 -16.69 -0.02 -1.42
N LEU A 36 -15.90 -1.09 -1.50
CA LEU A 36 -16.04 -2.26 -0.64
C LEU A 36 -15.47 -1.99 0.75
N GLY A 37 -14.30 -1.35 0.82
CA GLY A 37 -13.61 -1.03 2.06
C GLY A 37 -14.33 0.00 2.94
N LEU A 38 -15.05 0.98 2.36
CA LEU A 38 -15.85 1.99 3.06
C LEU A 38 -16.82 1.39 4.11
N THR A 39 -17.27 0.16 3.90
CA THR A 39 -18.20 -0.54 4.80
C THR A 39 -17.51 -1.52 5.77
N ARG A 40 -16.23 -1.83 5.54
CA ARG A 40 -15.47 -2.87 6.25
C ARG A 40 -14.39 -2.28 7.15
N GLU A 41 -13.73 -1.24 6.68
CA GLU A 41 -12.54 -0.67 7.30
C GLU A 41 -12.86 0.39 8.34
N ARG A 42 -11.98 0.52 9.33
CA ARG A 42 -12.10 1.48 10.42
C ARG A 42 -10.77 2.20 10.60
N ALA A 43 -10.65 3.37 9.99
CA ALA A 43 -9.42 4.16 9.95
C ALA A 43 -8.91 4.63 11.33
N ASP A 44 -9.73 4.53 12.38
CA ASP A 44 -9.41 4.94 13.74
C ASP A 44 -8.58 3.89 14.52
N ASP A 45 -8.46 2.66 14.02
CA ASP A 45 -7.71 1.57 14.67
C ASP A 45 -6.36 1.29 13.98
N MET A 46 -5.47 2.29 13.99
CA MET A 46 -4.16 2.18 13.34
C MET A 46 -3.22 1.16 14.00
N ASP A 47 -3.39 0.86 15.28
CA ASP A 47 -2.58 -0.13 15.98
C ASP A 47 -2.87 -1.55 15.47
N ARG A 48 -4.13 -1.84 15.14
CA ARG A 48 -4.53 -3.09 14.48
C ARG A 48 -3.90 -3.23 13.10
N TYR A 49 -3.92 -2.17 12.28
CA TYR A 49 -3.27 -2.20 10.96
C TYR A 49 -1.76 -2.37 11.06
N ARG A 50 -1.10 -1.75 12.06
CA ARG A 50 0.34 -1.92 12.28
C ARG A 50 0.68 -3.36 12.62
N THR A 51 -0.07 -3.97 13.54
CA THR A 51 0.10 -5.38 13.91
C THR A 51 -0.10 -6.29 12.68
N ALA A 52 -1.16 -6.07 11.89
CA ALA A 52 -1.40 -6.86 10.69
C ALA A 52 -0.29 -6.70 9.64
N PHE A 53 0.22 -5.47 9.45
CA PHE A 53 1.32 -5.20 8.53
C PHE A 53 2.61 -5.92 8.96
N ASP A 54 2.92 -5.90 10.25
CA ASP A 54 4.08 -6.61 10.80
C ASP A 54 3.94 -8.13 10.63
N ASP A 55 2.76 -8.69 10.90
CA ASP A 55 2.47 -10.12 10.70
C ASP A 55 2.63 -10.52 9.22
N ILE A 56 2.03 -9.75 8.30
CA ILE A 56 2.11 -10.00 6.85
C ILE A 56 3.55 -9.89 6.34
N SER A 57 4.27 -8.83 6.72
CA SER A 57 5.64 -8.57 6.26
C SER A 57 6.65 -9.59 6.80
N SER A 58 6.37 -10.21 7.94
CA SER A 58 7.23 -11.24 8.54
C SER A 58 7.07 -12.63 7.91
N ASP A 59 5.94 -12.92 7.24
CA ASP A 59 5.71 -14.22 6.61
C ASP A 59 6.22 -14.23 5.16
N PRO A 60 7.24 -15.04 4.81
CA PRO A 60 7.80 -15.08 3.46
C PRO A 60 6.83 -15.64 2.39
N ARG A 61 5.64 -16.11 2.79
CA ARG A 61 4.56 -16.49 1.85
C ARG A 61 3.72 -15.30 1.38
N ASN A 62 3.83 -14.16 2.05
CA ASN A 62 3.13 -12.95 1.70
C ASN A 62 4.09 -11.93 1.07
N LEU A 63 3.53 -11.05 0.26
CA LEU A 63 4.24 -9.91 -0.31
C LEU A 63 3.25 -8.76 -0.46
N GLN A 64 3.41 -7.72 0.36
CA GLN A 64 2.66 -6.47 0.21
C GLN A 64 3.50 -5.50 -0.64
N VAL A 65 2.95 -5.00 -1.74
CA VAL A 65 3.56 -3.98 -2.58
C VAL A 65 2.70 -2.72 -2.65
N VAL A 66 3.34 -1.60 -2.95
CA VAL A 66 2.72 -0.31 -3.25
C VAL A 66 3.13 0.19 -4.63
N ALA A 67 2.21 0.91 -5.29
CA ALA A 67 2.50 1.73 -6.45
C ALA A 67 2.67 3.19 -6.01
N VAL A 68 3.77 3.82 -6.38
CA VAL A 68 4.14 5.17 -5.97
C VAL A 68 4.29 6.06 -7.20
N HIS A 69 3.48 7.12 -7.27
CA HIS A 69 3.57 8.15 -8.29
C HIS A 69 4.11 9.43 -7.65
N GLY A 70 5.33 9.83 -8.01
CA GLY A 70 6.07 10.85 -7.27
C GLY A 70 6.34 10.39 -5.83
N ASP A 71 5.76 11.08 -4.85
CA ASP A 71 5.83 10.72 -3.43
C ASP A 71 4.52 10.10 -2.89
N GLU A 72 3.50 9.96 -3.75
CA GLU A 72 2.18 9.50 -3.35
C GLU A 72 2.00 8.00 -3.60
N VAL A 73 1.57 7.27 -2.57
CA VAL A 73 1.10 5.89 -2.72
C VAL A 73 -0.29 5.91 -3.35
N VAL A 74 -0.37 5.48 -4.60
CA VAL A 74 -1.61 5.50 -5.41
C VAL A 74 -2.26 4.12 -5.55
N GLY A 75 -1.60 3.08 -5.05
CA GLY A 75 -2.12 1.72 -5.08
C GLY A 75 -1.39 0.79 -4.12
N ALA A 76 -2.05 -0.29 -3.74
CA ALA A 76 -1.48 -1.37 -2.94
C ALA A 76 -1.98 -2.73 -3.47
N LEU A 77 -1.15 -3.76 -3.37
CA LEU A 77 -1.48 -5.14 -3.75
C LEU A 77 -0.83 -6.12 -2.76
N GLN A 78 -1.60 -7.13 -2.34
CA GLN A 78 -1.13 -8.31 -1.62
C GLN A 78 -1.63 -9.57 -2.32
#